data_AF-X1HES9-F1
#
_entry.id   AF-X1HES9-F1
#
_cell.length_a   1.000
_cell.length_b   1.000
_cell.length_c   1.000
_cell.angle_alpha   90.00
_cell.angle_beta   90.00
_cell.angle_gamma   90.00
#
_symmetry.space_group_name_H-M   'P 1'
#
loop_
_entity.id
_entity.type
_entity.pdbx_description
1 polymer ?
#
loop_
_entity_poly.entity_id
_entity_poly.type
_entity_poly.pdbx_seq_one_letter_code
_entity_poly.pdbx_strand_id
1 'polypeptide(L)'
;TKRNMKYFFLTVLFIMFSLNFINYNLDSNNETLQIDYRNIHPAGLESYTENWLKNPNFTSQESWFPLEKGDTSDISANIDNNQGNLVIIGEEKTFSEISGIPLFSEWTRVNNPEFPLIPATALITSEGCYVSHVYAELAQQFPSVHWERNVSLPDDMSDYIIKSASLSAVVNGTVTASPGGFGVPPLGGGIECPGDATGSGSTQNYTWDYARFYILLSDLNKSKIYEAAYNQTVDLGKDSAGLIDTMPDTLMTPALEDDLN
;
A
#
# COMPACT_ATOMS: atom_id res chain seq x y z
N THR A 1 25.35 83.44 -69.40
CA THR A 1 24.03 83.93 -68.95
C THR A 1 23.07 82.83 -68.49
N LYS A 2 22.84 81.74 -69.24
CA LYS A 2 21.88 80.67 -68.85
C LYS A 2 22.23 79.86 -67.58
N ARG A 3 23.52 79.71 -67.22
CA ARG A 3 23.94 78.97 -66.01
C ARG A 3 23.67 79.75 -64.72
N ASN A 4 23.82 81.09 -64.75
CA ASN A 4 23.58 81.96 -63.59
C ASN A 4 22.08 82.13 -63.29
N MET A 5 21.21 82.00 -64.31
CA MET A 5 19.76 81.99 -64.10
C MET A 5 19.25 80.74 -63.37
N LYS A 6 19.88 79.58 -63.55
CA LYS A 6 19.50 78.36 -62.82
C LYS A 6 19.78 78.48 -61.32
N TYR A 7 20.93 79.04 -60.96
CA TYR A 7 21.26 79.26 -59.54
C TYR A 7 20.37 80.34 -58.92
N PHE A 8 20.07 81.41 -59.66
CA PHE A 8 19.14 82.44 -59.21
C PHE A 8 17.74 81.86 -58.90
N PHE A 9 17.21 81.03 -59.79
CA PHE A 9 15.92 80.37 -59.59
C PHE A 9 15.93 79.43 -58.37
N LEU A 10 17.02 78.69 -58.16
CA LEU A 10 17.17 77.79 -57.01
C LEU A 10 17.23 78.57 -55.68
N THR A 11 17.93 79.70 -55.63
CA THR A 11 18.00 80.56 -54.44
C THR A 11 16.65 81.20 -54.13
N VAL A 12 15.88 81.65 -55.13
CA VAL A 12 14.55 82.23 -54.91
C VAL A 12 13.58 81.16 -54.38
N LEU A 13 13.65 79.93 -54.89
CA LEU A 13 12.83 78.81 -54.41
C LEU A 13 13.16 78.46 -52.95
N PHE A 14 14.45 78.48 -52.57
CA PHE A 14 14.88 78.19 -51.21
C PHE A 14 14.44 79.28 -50.21
N ILE A 15 14.48 80.55 -50.61
CA ILE A 15 14.00 81.67 -49.79
C ILE A 15 12.49 81.58 -49.58
N MET A 16 11.71 81.27 -50.62
CA MET A 16 10.25 81.08 -50.48
C MET A 16 9.90 79.88 -49.59
N PHE A 17 10.69 78.81 -49.61
CA PHE A 17 10.48 77.67 -48.71
C PHE A 17 10.80 78.03 -47.25
N SER A 18 11.87 78.79 -47.01
CA SER A 18 12.25 79.22 -45.66
C SER A 18 11.27 80.21 -45.02
N LEU A 19 10.57 81.02 -45.82
CA LEU A 19 9.58 81.99 -45.32
C LEU A 19 8.24 81.34 -44.91
N ASN A 20 7.97 80.10 -45.34
CA ASN A 20 6.77 79.36 -44.91
C ASN A 20 6.97 78.62 -43.57
N PHE A 21 8.20 78.55 -43.04
CA PHE A 21 8.49 77.91 -41.74
C PHE A 21 8.47 78.87 -40.54
N ILE A 22 8.34 80.18 -40.77
CA ILE A 22 8.46 81.19 -39.68
C ILE A 22 7.09 81.68 -39.17
N ASN A 23 5.97 81.27 -39.80
CA ASN A 23 4.62 81.69 -39.40
C ASN A 23 3.66 80.52 -39.12
N TYR A 24 4.15 79.43 -38.51
CA TYR A 24 3.28 78.70 -37.60
C TYR A 24 3.32 79.42 -36.25
N ASN A 25 2.38 80.35 -36.07
CA ASN A 25 1.85 80.62 -34.74
C ASN A 25 1.33 79.27 -34.22
N LEU A 26 2.18 78.54 -33.49
CA LEU A 26 1.69 77.69 -32.44
C LEU A 26 1.08 78.67 -31.46
N ASP A 27 -0.24 78.78 -31.56
CA ASP A 27 -1.09 79.43 -30.57
C ASP A 27 -0.73 78.74 -29.24
N SER A 28 0.23 79.32 -28.50
CA SER A 28 0.48 78.95 -27.12
C SER A 28 -0.64 79.60 -26.31
N ASN A 29 -1.87 79.17 -26.59
CA ASN A 29 -2.83 79.04 -25.54
C ASN A 29 -2.10 78.19 -24.50
N ASN A 30 -1.75 78.81 -23.38
CA ASN A 30 -1.52 78.10 -22.13
C ASN A 30 -2.85 77.42 -21.77
N GLU A 31 -3.30 76.47 -22.59
CA GLU A 31 -3.98 75.30 -22.08
C GLU A 31 -2.89 74.56 -21.34
N THR A 32 -2.67 74.97 -20.09
CA THR A 32 -2.45 73.96 -19.06
C THR A 32 -3.41 72.86 -19.39
N LEU A 33 -2.90 71.66 -19.73
CA LEU A 33 -3.67 70.45 -19.58
C LEU A 33 -4.15 70.52 -18.13
N GLN A 34 -5.36 71.04 -17.92
CA GLN A 34 -6.13 70.72 -16.74
C GLN A 34 -6.42 69.25 -16.96
N ILE A 35 -5.48 68.41 -16.51
CA ILE A 35 -5.80 67.05 -16.14
C ILE A 35 -6.99 67.25 -15.22
N ASP A 36 -8.17 66.84 -15.70
CA ASP A 36 -9.35 66.90 -14.88
C ASP A 36 -9.17 65.86 -13.77
N TYR A 37 -8.52 66.28 -12.69
CA TYR A 37 -8.34 65.46 -11.48
C TYR A 37 -9.68 65.05 -10.88
N ARG A 38 -10.84 65.56 -11.37
CA ARG A 38 -12.15 65.07 -10.96
C ARG A 38 -12.39 63.60 -11.36
N ASN A 39 -11.65 63.07 -12.35
CA ASN A 39 -11.78 61.67 -12.79
C ASN A 39 -10.60 60.76 -12.43
N ILE A 40 -9.49 61.30 -11.91
CA ILE A 40 -8.48 60.47 -11.25
C ILE A 40 -9.01 60.17 -9.86
N HIS A 41 -9.73 59.06 -9.76
CA HIS A 41 -10.06 58.51 -8.46
C HIS A 41 -8.72 58.15 -7.80
N PRO A 42 -8.39 58.66 -6.61
CA PRO A 42 -7.33 58.03 -5.84
C PRO A 42 -7.65 56.54 -5.77
N ALA A 43 -6.66 55.66 -5.87
CA ALA A 43 -6.86 54.28 -5.48
C ALA A 43 -7.28 54.31 -4.00
N GLY A 44 -8.59 54.33 -3.78
CA GLY A 44 -9.21 54.36 -2.47
C GLY A 44 -8.99 52.99 -1.88
N LEU A 45 -8.25 52.95 -0.78
CA LEU A 45 -8.22 51.76 0.04
C LEU A 45 -9.54 51.75 0.83
N GLU A 46 -10.57 51.09 0.29
CA GLU A 46 -11.77 50.81 1.08
C GLU A 46 -11.44 49.71 2.07
N SER A 47 -11.17 50.11 3.31
CA SER A 47 -11.00 49.17 4.41
C SER A 47 -12.36 48.68 4.87
N TYR A 48 -12.69 47.45 4.53
CA TYR A 48 -13.82 46.74 5.11
C TYR A 48 -13.41 46.18 6.48
N THR A 49 -14.18 46.49 7.52
CA THR A 49 -14.08 45.83 8.84
C THR A 49 -14.89 44.53 8.91
N GLU A 50 -15.52 44.14 7.80
CA GLU A 50 -16.27 42.90 7.75
C GLU A 50 -15.30 41.72 7.72
N ASN A 51 -15.53 40.74 8.58
CA ASN A 51 -14.77 39.50 8.54
C ASN A 51 -15.11 38.77 7.24
N TRP A 52 -14.07 38.34 6.52
CA TRP A 52 -14.21 37.58 5.28
C TRP A 52 -14.87 36.21 5.51
N LEU A 53 -14.79 35.71 6.74
CA LEU A 53 -15.39 34.47 7.20
C LEU A 53 -16.39 34.80 8.32
N LYS A 54 -17.58 34.20 8.29
CA LYS A 54 -18.60 34.37 9.35
C LYS A 54 -18.15 33.82 10.71
N ASN A 55 -17.30 32.80 10.70
CA ASN A 55 -16.80 32.13 11.89
C ASN A 55 -15.27 31.91 11.75
N PRO A 56 -14.46 32.99 11.81
CA PRO A 56 -13.01 32.92 11.58
C PRO A 56 -12.26 32.19 12.71
N ASN A 57 -12.90 32.03 13.86
CA ASN A 57 -12.31 31.43 15.05
C ASN A 57 -12.70 29.96 15.23
N PHE A 58 -13.47 29.38 14.30
CA PHE A 58 -13.97 28.01 14.36
C PHE A 58 -14.63 27.72 15.72
N THR A 59 -15.57 28.57 16.12
CA THR A 59 -16.29 28.48 17.40
C THR A 59 -17.70 27.89 17.25
N SER A 60 -18.24 27.89 16.03
CA SER A 60 -19.53 27.29 15.67
C SER A 60 -19.41 26.55 14.34
N GLN A 61 -20.31 25.62 13.99
CA GLN A 61 -20.26 24.95 12.67
C GLN A 61 -20.74 25.86 11.51
N GLU A 62 -21.08 27.13 11.79
CA GLU A 62 -21.58 28.05 10.76
C GLU A 62 -20.52 28.31 9.70
N SER A 63 -20.92 28.14 8.43
CA SER A 63 -20.08 28.32 7.25
C SER A 63 -18.85 27.38 7.15
N TRP A 64 -18.73 26.41 8.05
CA TRP A 64 -17.71 25.35 8.00
C TRP A 64 -18.36 23.99 7.77
N PHE A 65 -18.96 23.85 6.60
CA PHE A 65 -19.58 22.62 6.14
C PHE A 65 -19.34 22.51 4.63
N PRO A 66 -19.27 21.28 4.09
CA PRO A 66 -19.10 21.08 2.65
C PRO A 66 -20.24 21.79 1.89
N LEU A 67 -19.88 22.64 0.92
CA LEU A 67 -20.84 23.49 0.21
C LEU A 67 -21.40 22.85 -1.08
N GLU A 68 -21.02 21.61 -1.40
CA GLU A 68 -21.06 21.08 -2.77
C GLU A 68 -21.76 19.73 -2.95
N LYS A 69 -22.16 19.47 -4.21
CA LYS A 69 -23.21 18.57 -4.72
C LYS A 69 -22.74 17.16 -5.16
N GLY A 70 -21.73 16.60 -4.48
CA GLY A 70 -21.16 15.26 -4.76
C GLY A 70 -21.56 14.19 -3.75
N ASP A 71 -20.87 13.04 -3.75
CA ASP A 71 -21.00 12.07 -2.66
C ASP A 71 -20.34 12.63 -1.38
N THR A 72 -21.07 12.59 -0.28
CA THR A 72 -20.68 13.13 1.02
C THR A 72 -20.36 12.02 2.03
N SER A 73 -20.40 10.76 1.60
CA SER A 73 -20.03 9.59 2.40
C SER A 73 -18.55 9.60 2.79
N ASP A 74 -17.68 10.12 1.93
CA ASP A 74 -16.22 9.99 2.06
C ASP A 74 -15.55 11.18 2.77
N ILE A 75 -16.26 12.29 3.00
CA ILE A 75 -15.67 13.51 3.57
C ILE A 75 -16.62 14.13 4.59
N SER A 76 -16.10 14.35 5.80
CA SER A 76 -16.77 15.08 6.87
C SER A 76 -15.99 16.34 7.23
N ALA A 77 -16.70 17.40 7.60
CA ALA A 77 -16.10 18.61 8.17
C ALA A 77 -16.49 18.69 9.64
N ASN A 78 -15.51 18.87 10.53
CA ASN A 78 -15.76 19.16 11.94
C ASN A 78 -14.93 20.36 12.40
N ILE A 79 -15.29 20.89 13.55
CA ILE A 79 -14.49 21.90 14.25
C ILE A 79 -14.07 21.30 15.58
N ASP A 80 -12.77 21.36 15.85
CA ASP A 80 -12.20 20.99 17.15
C ASP A 80 -11.05 21.93 17.51
N ASN A 81 -10.95 22.32 18.79
CA ASN A 81 -9.90 23.20 19.31
C ASN A 81 -9.66 24.49 18.49
N ASN A 82 -10.74 25.17 18.07
CA ASN A 82 -10.70 26.37 17.23
C ASN A 82 -10.01 26.14 15.87
N GLN A 83 -10.06 24.91 15.35
CA GLN A 83 -9.58 24.54 14.01
C GLN A 83 -10.69 23.88 13.23
N GLY A 84 -10.81 24.24 11.96
CA GLY A 84 -11.68 23.54 11.02
C GLY A 84 -10.96 22.35 10.41
N ASN A 85 -11.46 21.13 10.65
CA ASN A 85 -10.91 19.91 10.09
C ASN A 85 -11.77 19.40 8.94
N LEU A 86 -11.11 18.83 7.95
CA LEU A 86 -11.71 17.97 6.93
C LEU A 86 -11.21 16.55 7.20
N VAL A 87 -12.13 15.64 7.50
CA VAL A 87 -11.86 14.24 7.81
C VAL A 87 -12.27 13.42 6.60
N ILE A 88 -11.32 12.68 6.03
CA ILE A 88 -11.63 11.65 5.04
C ILE A 88 -12.19 10.46 5.80
N ILE A 89 -13.43 10.09 5.52
CA ILE A 89 -14.07 8.91 6.05
C ILE A 89 -13.61 7.74 5.18
N GLY A 90 -12.77 6.87 5.75
CA GLY A 90 -12.44 5.59 5.13
C GLY A 90 -13.42 4.51 5.57
N GLU A 91 -13.37 3.37 4.89
CA GLU A 91 -14.09 2.17 5.31
C GLU A 91 -13.14 1.06 5.73
N GLU A 92 -13.62 0.18 6.60
CA GLU A 92 -12.95 -1.06 6.97
C GLU A 92 -13.68 -2.22 6.31
N LYS A 93 -12.93 -3.09 5.63
CA LYS A 93 -13.44 -4.29 4.96
C LYS A 93 -12.76 -5.53 5.53
N THR A 94 -13.52 -6.62 5.61
CA THR A 94 -13.01 -7.93 6.05
C THR A 94 -13.33 -8.98 5.00
N PHE A 95 -12.37 -9.85 4.74
CA PHE A 95 -12.51 -11.00 3.86
C PHE A 95 -12.15 -12.28 4.62
N SER A 96 -13.02 -13.28 4.60
CA SER A 96 -12.85 -14.52 5.38
C SER A 96 -13.31 -15.79 4.65
N GLU A 97 -13.24 -15.83 3.31
CA GLU A 97 -13.66 -16.99 2.50
C GLU A 97 -12.57 -18.08 2.38
N ILE A 98 -11.45 -17.93 3.09
CA ILE A 98 -10.44 -18.98 3.25
C ILE A 98 -10.69 -19.67 4.59
N SER A 99 -11.54 -20.68 4.61
CA SER A 99 -11.81 -21.46 5.83
C SER A 99 -12.19 -22.91 5.51
N GLY A 100 -12.08 -23.78 6.51
CA GLY A 100 -12.40 -25.19 6.40
C GLY A 100 -11.27 -26.04 5.85
N ILE A 101 -11.62 -27.24 5.37
CA ILE A 101 -10.67 -28.25 4.90
C ILE A 101 -10.34 -27.96 3.42
N PRO A 102 -9.05 -27.82 3.05
CA PRO A 102 -8.65 -27.63 1.67
C PRO A 102 -9.25 -28.70 0.74
N LEU A 103 -9.76 -28.28 -0.42
CA LEU A 103 -10.30 -29.18 -1.45
C LEU A 103 -9.34 -29.27 -2.65
N PHE A 104 -9.19 -30.48 -3.19
CA PHE A 104 -8.35 -30.71 -4.38
C PHE A 104 -8.84 -29.95 -5.63
N SER A 105 -10.11 -29.57 -5.68
CA SER A 105 -10.67 -28.74 -6.77
C SER A 105 -10.28 -27.26 -6.68
N GLU A 106 -9.82 -26.80 -5.51
CA GLU A 106 -9.54 -25.38 -5.24
C GLU A 106 -8.04 -25.11 -5.07
N TRP A 107 -7.33 -26.08 -4.49
CA TRP A 107 -5.91 -25.97 -4.16
C TRP A 107 -5.07 -26.84 -5.07
N THR A 108 -4.03 -26.25 -5.64
CA THR A 108 -3.06 -26.95 -6.48
C THR A 108 -1.79 -27.19 -5.70
N ARG A 109 -1.36 -28.45 -5.61
CA ARG A 109 -0.04 -28.79 -5.04
C ARG A 109 1.07 -28.24 -5.93
N VAL A 110 2.05 -27.59 -5.33
CA VAL A 110 3.29 -27.20 -6.01
C VAL A 110 4.51 -27.54 -5.16
N ASN A 111 5.69 -27.54 -5.78
CA ASN A 111 6.94 -27.75 -5.08
C ASN A 111 7.39 -26.45 -4.41
N ASN A 112 7.96 -26.57 -3.22
CA ASN A 112 8.63 -25.46 -2.58
C ASN A 112 10.01 -25.24 -3.26
N PRO A 113 10.24 -24.09 -3.92
CA PRO A 113 11.52 -23.84 -4.59
C PRO A 113 12.69 -23.66 -3.63
N GLU A 114 12.45 -23.23 -2.39
CA GLU A 114 13.50 -23.01 -1.37
C GLU A 114 13.94 -24.33 -0.71
N PHE A 115 13.05 -25.33 -0.71
CA PHE A 115 13.26 -26.62 -0.08
C PHE A 115 13.00 -27.73 -1.11
N PRO A 116 14.00 -28.08 -1.93
CA PRO A 116 13.80 -28.96 -3.10
C PRO A 116 13.52 -30.42 -2.73
N LEU A 117 13.69 -30.82 -1.47
CA LEU A 117 13.32 -32.16 -1.02
C LEU A 117 11.80 -32.26 -0.98
N ILE A 118 11.24 -33.07 -1.87
CA ILE A 118 9.79 -33.29 -1.94
C ILE A 118 9.42 -34.44 -0.99
N PRO A 119 8.35 -34.29 -0.17
CA PRO A 119 7.85 -35.39 0.65
C PRO A 119 7.48 -36.62 -0.18
N ALA A 120 7.61 -37.80 0.42
CA ALA A 120 7.24 -39.07 -0.21
C ALA A 120 5.76 -39.12 -0.61
N THR A 121 4.88 -38.58 0.24
CA THR A 121 3.45 -38.38 -0.07
C THR A 121 3.07 -36.93 0.22
N ALA A 122 2.33 -36.30 -0.68
CA ALA A 122 1.70 -35.00 -0.45
C ALA A 122 0.41 -34.91 -1.27
N LEU A 123 -0.74 -34.92 -0.59
CA LEU A 123 -2.07 -34.97 -1.18
C LEU A 123 -3.11 -34.28 -0.27
N ILE A 124 -4.28 -33.99 -0.82
CA ILE A 124 -5.42 -33.46 -0.07
C ILE A 124 -6.40 -34.62 0.17
N THR A 125 -6.77 -34.87 1.42
CA THR A 125 -7.79 -35.85 1.84
C THR A 125 -9.04 -35.16 2.42
N SER A 126 -10.00 -35.96 2.88
CA SER A 126 -11.16 -35.48 3.66
C SER A 126 -10.78 -34.81 4.98
N GLU A 127 -9.55 -35.02 5.47
CA GLU A 127 -9.03 -34.47 6.73
C GLU A 127 -8.10 -33.26 6.50
N GLY A 128 -7.80 -32.91 5.24
CA GLY A 128 -6.97 -31.77 4.87
C GLY A 128 -5.70 -32.16 4.10
N CYS A 129 -4.64 -31.38 4.27
CA CYS A 129 -3.37 -31.63 3.61
C CYS A 129 -2.62 -32.76 4.34
N TYR A 130 -2.41 -33.89 3.67
CA TYR A 130 -1.66 -35.03 4.18
C TYR A 130 -0.26 -35.08 3.57
N VAL A 131 0.74 -35.17 4.44
CA VAL A 131 2.16 -35.29 4.07
C VAL A 131 2.81 -36.45 4.80
N SER A 132 3.66 -37.20 4.11
CA SER A 132 4.56 -38.16 4.74
C SER A 132 5.93 -38.16 4.08
N HIS A 133 6.96 -38.48 4.87
CA HIS A 133 8.34 -38.60 4.43
C HIS A 133 9.02 -39.73 5.20
N VAL A 134 9.96 -40.42 4.56
CA VAL A 134 10.76 -41.47 5.21
C VAL A 134 12.06 -40.84 5.70
N TYR A 135 12.31 -40.92 7.01
CA TYR A 135 13.53 -40.41 7.60
C TYR A 135 14.73 -41.29 7.22
N ALA A 136 15.74 -40.68 6.60
CA ALA A 136 17.05 -41.29 6.36
C ALA A 136 18.10 -40.79 7.37
N GLU A 137 18.71 -41.70 8.12
CA GLU A 137 19.81 -41.38 9.04
C GLU A 137 20.96 -40.65 8.33
N LEU A 138 21.55 -39.67 9.04
CA LEU A 138 22.72 -38.88 8.59
C LEU A 138 22.49 -38.02 7.33
N ALA A 139 21.25 -37.85 6.88
CA ALA A 139 20.89 -36.96 5.77
C ALA A 139 20.23 -35.68 6.28
N GLN A 140 20.62 -34.53 5.72
CA GLN A 140 19.89 -33.27 5.92
C GLN A 140 18.57 -33.33 5.15
N GLN A 141 17.46 -33.35 5.88
CA GLN A 141 16.13 -33.55 5.29
C GLN A 141 15.18 -32.48 5.78
N PHE A 142 14.76 -31.62 4.85
CA PHE A 142 13.75 -30.60 5.08
C PHE A 142 12.64 -30.77 4.02
N PRO A 143 11.87 -31.87 4.07
CA PRO A 143 10.85 -32.13 3.06
C PRO A 143 9.78 -31.04 3.13
N SER A 144 9.44 -30.44 1.99
CA SER A 144 8.49 -29.33 1.94
C SER A 144 7.60 -29.36 0.70
N VAL A 145 6.38 -28.87 0.87
CA VAL A 145 5.38 -28.79 -0.19
C VAL A 145 4.49 -27.58 0.06
N HIS A 146 4.01 -26.96 -1.02
CA HIS A 146 3.03 -25.89 -0.95
C HIS A 146 1.72 -26.34 -1.59
N TRP A 147 0.63 -25.71 -1.15
CA TRP A 147 -0.64 -25.72 -1.86
C TRP A 147 -1.02 -24.29 -2.15
N GLU A 148 -1.39 -24.03 -3.39
CA GLU A 148 -1.69 -22.69 -3.89
C GLU A 148 -3.14 -22.60 -4.34
N ARG A 149 -3.77 -21.46 -4.08
CA ARG A 149 -5.06 -21.10 -4.65
C ARG A 149 -5.08 -19.63 -5.02
N ASN A 150 -5.80 -19.29 -6.07
CA ASN A 150 -6.10 -17.90 -6.40
C ASN A 150 -7.26 -17.41 -5.54
N VAL A 151 -7.16 -16.18 -5.06
CA VAL A 151 -8.20 -15.51 -4.27
C VAL A 151 -8.63 -14.25 -5.00
N SER A 152 -9.93 -14.06 -5.14
CA SER A 152 -10.52 -12.83 -5.66
C SER A 152 -11.16 -12.07 -4.51
N LEU A 153 -10.80 -10.81 -4.35
CA LEU A 153 -11.45 -9.92 -3.39
C LEU A 153 -12.79 -9.42 -3.98
N PRO A 154 -13.81 -9.16 -3.13
CA PRO A 154 -15.14 -8.75 -3.60
C PRO A 154 -15.16 -7.33 -4.17
N ASP A 155 -14.28 -6.46 -3.67
CA ASP A 155 -14.16 -5.07 -4.09
C ASP A 155 -12.92 -4.88 -4.97
N ASP A 156 -12.95 -3.90 -5.89
CA ASP A 156 -11.79 -3.53 -6.69
C ASP A 156 -10.82 -2.70 -5.83
N MET A 157 -9.68 -3.31 -5.47
CA MET A 157 -8.68 -2.65 -4.62
C MET A 157 -8.02 -1.43 -5.27
N SER A 158 -8.19 -1.21 -6.57
CA SER A 158 -7.69 0.00 -7.24
C SER A 158 -8.49 1.27 -6.92
N ASP A 159 -9.72 1.11 -6.39
CA ASP A 159 -10.55 2.23 -5.93
C ASP A 159 -10.12 2.76 -4.54
N TYR A 160 -9.24 2.04 -3.84
CA TYR A 160 -8.90 2.31 -2.45
C TYR A 160 -7.46 2.74 -2.24
N ILE A 161 -7.27 3.72 -1.36
CA ILE A 161 -5.97 4.00 -0.73
C ILE A 161 -5.92 3.23 0.58
N ILE A 162 -5.30 2.06 0.56
CA ILE A 162 -5.16 1.20 1.75
C ILE A 162 -4.25 1.90 2.77
N LYS A 163 -4.77 2.13 3.98
CA LYS A 163 -4.03 2.75 5.09
C LYS A 163 -3.41 1.73 6.03
N SER A 164 -4.03 0.57 6.15
CA SER A 164 -3.58 -0.54 6.98
C SER A 164 -4.22 -1.83 6.49
N ALA A 165 -3.53 -2.94 6.67
CA ALA A 165 -4.07 -4.27 6.45
C ALA A 165 -3.64 -5.18 7.61
N SER A 166 -4.44 -6.18 7.93
CA SER A 166 -4.07 -7.22 8.90
C SER A 166 -4.52 -8.59 8.39
N LEU A 167 -3.75 -9.61 8.73
CA LEU A 167 -4.05 -11.00 8.43
C LEU A 167 -4.16 -11.77 9.75
N SER A 168 -5.23 -12.54 9.90
CA SER A 168 -5.39 -13.52 10.98
C SER A 168 -5.60 -14.89 10.37
N ALA A 169 -4.78 -15.85 10.76
CA ALA A 169 -4.84 -17.21 10.26
C ALA A 169 -4.72 -18.22 11.41
N VAL A 170 -5.43 -19.33 11.25
CA VAL A 170 -5.46 -20.43 12.23
C VAL A 170 -5.08 -21.71 11.51
N VAL A 171 -4.22 -22.50 12.14
CA VAL A 171 -3.83 -23.83 11.66
C VAL A 171 -4.03 -24.85 12.77
N ASN A 172 -4.46 -26.06 12.40
CA ASN A 172 -4.53 -27.23 13.26
C ASN A 172 -3.95 -28.43 12.50
N GLY A 173 -3.74 -29.54 13.21
CA GLY A 173 -3.26 -30.73 12.55
C GLY A 173 -3.07 -31.91 13.49
N THR A 174 -2.77 -33.05 12.89
CA THR A 174 -2.37 -34.26 13.62
C THR A 174 -1.14 -34.86 12.98
N VAL A 175 -0.27 -35.46 13.79
CA VAL A 175 0.99 -36.05 13.35
C VAL A 175 1.13 -37.43 13.97
N THR A 176 1.66 -38.39 13.21
CA THR A 176 2.03 -39.69 13.80
C THR A 176 3.12 -39.47 14.83
N ALA A 177 2.96 -40.02 16.02
CA ALA A 177 3.84 -39.78 17.16
C ALA A 177 4.27 -41.09 17.82
N SER A 178 4.06 -42.23 17.14
CA SER A 178 4.42 -43.51 17.70
C SER A 178 5.95 -43.64 17.83
N PRO A 179 6.45 -44.25 18.93
CA PRO A 179 7.86 -44.52 19.09
C PRO A 179 8.40 -45.34 17.91
N GLY A 180 9.33 -44.76 17.17
CA GLY A 180 9.98 -45.40 16.04
C GLY A 180 10.87 -46.54 16.51
N GLY A 181 10.43 -47.79 16.32
CA GLY A 181 11.25 -48.98 16.55
C GLY A 181 11.67 -49.65 15.24
N PHE A 182 12.95 -49.92 15.05
CA PHE A 182 13.38 -50.76 13.93
C PHE A 182 12.73 -52.15 14.05
N GLY A 183 11.80 -52.47 13.14
CA GLY A 183 11.18 -53.80 13.06
C GLY A 183 9.95 -54.05 13.95
N VAL A 184 9.39 -53.02 14.61
CA VAL A 184 8.14 -53.15 15.36
C VAL A 184 7.04 -52.30 14.69
N PRO A 185 5.96 -52.92 14.17
CA PRO A 185 4.82 -52.17 13.65
C PRO A 185 4.06 -51.39 14.76
N PRO A 186 3.51 -50.20 14.47
CA PRO A 186 3.60 -49.51 13.19
C PRO A 186 5.01 -48.99 12.92
N LEU A 187 5.48 -49.18 11.68
CA LEU A 187 6.73 -48.61 11.19
C LEU A 187 6.48 -47.11 10.94
N GLY A 188 6.49 -46.32 12.01
CA GLY A 188 6.31 -44.88 11.94
C GLY A 188 6.90 -44.28 13.20
N GLY A 189 7.97 -43.50 13.04
CA GLY A 189 8.46 -42.59 14.07
C GLY A 189 7.73 -41.26 13.93
N GLY A 190 7.56 -40.55 15.04
CA GLY A 190 7.14 -39.16 15.00
C GLY A 190 8.24 -38.22 14.54
N ILE A 191 8.01 -36.92 14.73
CA ILE A 191 9.08 -35.92 14.57
C ILE A 191 9.90 -35.97 15.85
N GLU A 192 11.21 -36.15 15.73
CA GLU A 192 12.12 -36.27 16.88
C GLU A 192 12.13 -34.97 17.71
N CYS A 193 11.33 -34.91 18.75
CA CYS A 193 11.04 -33.68 19.49
C CYS A 193 11.92 -33.58 20.76
N PRO A 194 12.06 -32.37 21.34
CA PRO A 194 12.71 -32.20 22.64
C PRO A 194 12.05 -33.08 23.70
N GLY A 195 12.84 -33.96 24.32
CA GLY A 195 12.36 -34.89 25.34
C GLY A 195 12.14 -36.32 24.83
N ASP A 196 12.25 -36.55 23.52
CA ASP A 196 12.29 -37.90 22.97
C ASP A 196 13.63 -38.57 23.29
N ALA A 197 13.57 -39.89 23.51
CA ALA A 197 14.69 -40.69 23.99
C ALA A 197 15.38 -41.40 22.82
N THR A 198 16.66 -41.11 22.57
CA THR A 198 17.48 -41.88 21.62
C THR A 198 17.88 -43.21 22.24
N GLY A 199 16.98 -44.19 22.35
CA GLY A 199 17.32 -45.44 23.04
C GLY A 199 17.95 -45.19 24.42
N SER A 200 18.92 -45.99 24.84
CA SER A 200 19.47 -46.03 26.21
C SER A 200 20.08 -44.72 26.72
N GLY A 201 19.24 -43.78 27.17
CA GLY A 201 19.57 -42.75 28.15
C GLY A 201 20.14 -41.42 27.65
N SER A 202 20.18 -41.15 26.34
CA SER A 202 20.50 -39.81 25.83
C SER A 202 19.27 -39.09 25.27
N THR A 203 19.21 -37.77 25.47
CA THR A 203 18.25 -36.88 24.83
C THR A 203 18.69 -36.60 23.39
N GLN A 204 17.78 -36.73 22.43
CA GLN A 204 18.03 -36.44 21.01
C GLN A 204 18.42 -34.96 20.81
N ASN A 205 19.26 -34.67 19.80
CA ASN A 205 19.53 -33.30 19.37
C ASN A 205 18.40 -32.84 18.46
N TYR A 206 17.43 -32.11 19.02
CA TYR A 206 16.16 -31.69 18.39
C TYR A 206 16.22 -30.32 17.68
N THR A 207 17.39 -29.70 17.54
CA THR A 207 17.50 -28.28 17.14
C THR A 207 16.91 -27.96 15.76
N TRP A 208 16.66 -28.97 14.92
CA TRP A 208 16.15 -28.81 13.56
C TRP A 208 14.92 -29.68 13.27
N ASP A 209 14.35 -30.30 14.29
CA ASP A 209 13.24 -31.23 14.15
C ASP A 209 11.95 -30.51 14.55
N TYR A 210 11.17 -30.11 13.53
CA TYR A 210 9.91 -29.40 13.72
C TYR A 210 8.99 -29.54 12.51
N ALA A 211 7.70 -29.29 12.73
CA ALA A 211 6.77 -28.96 11.66
C ALA A 211 6.61 -27.44 11.57
N ARG A 212 6.62 -26.91 10.35
CA ARG A 212 6.39 -25.48 10.10
C ARG A 212 5.27 -25.30 9.10
N PHE A 213 4.28 -24.50 9.48
CA PHE A 213 3.16 -24.07 8.66
C PHE A 213 3.31 -22.58 8.40
N TYR A 214 3.06 -22.13 7.18
CA TYR A 214 3.15 -20.72 6.84
C TYR A 214 2.27 -20.39 5.64
N ILE A 215 1.91 -19.12 5.54
CA ILE A 215 1.10 -18.56 4.46
C ILE A 215 1.97 -17.63 3.65
N LEU A 216 2.03 -17.91 2.35
CA LEU A 216 2.64 -17.02 1.37
C LEU A 216 1.53 -16.27 0.63
N LEU A 217 1.71 -14.95 0.48
CA LEU A 217 0.90 -14.12 -0.40
C LEU A 217 1.74 -13.71 -1.60
N SER A 218 1.17 -13.82 -2.79
CA SER A 218 1.85 -13.40 -4.02
C SER A 218 0.89 -12.73 -4.99
N ASP A 219 1.45 -11.97 -5.93
CA ASP A 219 0.73 -11.61 -7.15
C ASP A 219 0.53 -12.84 -8.05
N LEU A 220 -0.35 -12.74 -9.04
CA LEU A 220 -0.69 -13.86 -9.94
C LEU A 220 0.51 -14.37 -10.75
N ASN A 221 1.51 -13.51 -11.00
CA ASN A 221 2.73 -13.87 -11.72
C ASN A 221 3.85 -14.35 -10.78
N LYS A 222 3.64 -14.33 -9.46
CA LYS A 222 4.64 -14.63 -8.43
C LYS A 222 5.92 -13.80 -8.57
N SER A 223 5.78 -12.55 -9.03
CA SER A 223 6.88 -11.58 -9.08
C SER A 223 7.24 -11.06 -7.69
N LYS A 224 6.29 -11.09 -6.75
CA LYS A 224 6.47 -10.78 -5.34
C LYS A 224 5.82 -11.86 -4.49
N ILE A 225 6.55 -12.36 -3.51
CA ILE A 225 6.07 -13.37 -2.57
C ILE A 225 6.46 -12.91 -1.17
N TYR A 226 5.49 -12.92 -0.26
CA TYR A 226 5.67 -12.49 1.12
C TYR A 226 5.15 -13.58 2.05
N GLU A 227 5.93 -13.93 3.07
CA GLU A 227 5.43 -14.74 4.19
C GLU A 227 4.58 -13.84 5.08
N ALA A 228 3.27 -14.09 5.11
CA ALA A 228 2.33 -13.22 5.82
C ALA A 228 2.04 -13.71 7.25
N ALA A 229 2.12 -15.02 7.49
CA ALA A 229 1.97 -15.60 8.81
C ALA A 229 2.64 -16.97 8.88
N TYR A 230 3.08 -17.39 10.07
CA TYR A 230 3.67 -18.70 10.29
C TYR A 230 3.31 -19.29 11.67
N ASN A 231 3.44 -20.60 11.78
CA ASN A 231 3.47 -21.34 13.02
C ASN A 231 4.55 -22.42 12.91
N GLN A 232 5.48 -22.43 13.85
CA GLN A 232 6.50 -23.47 13.94
C GLN A 232 6.33 -24.20 15.26
N THR A 233 6.12 -25.51 15.18
CA THR A 233 6.03 -26.35 16.36
C THR A 233 7.42 -26.72 16.84
N VAL A 234 7.54 -27.10 18.10
CA VAL A 234 8.78 -27.69 18.62
C VAL A 234 8.53 -29.06 19.23
N ASP A 235 7.29 -29.40 19.54
CA ASP A 235 6.93 -30.60 20.28
C ASP A 235 5.82 -31.44 19.61
N LEU A 236 5.40 -31.05 18.40
CA LEU A 236 4.36 -31.78 17.66
C LEU A 236 4.96 -33.04 17.04
N GLY A 237 4.41 -34.19 17.44
CA GLY A 237 4.86 -35.50 16.98
C GLY A 237 5.79 -36.23 17.96
N LYS A 238 5.92 -35.73 19.20
CA LYS A 238 6.72 -36.36 20.26
C LYS A 238 6.23 -37.75 20.64
N ASP A 239 7.15 -38.67 20.94
CA ASP A 239 6.85 -40.07 21.29
C ASP A 239 5.92 -40.20 22.51
N SER A 240 6.00 -39.24 23.44
CA SER A 240 5.15 -39.20 24.63
C SER A 240 3.67 -38.91 24.36
N ALA A 241 3.31 -38.46 23.15
CA ALA A 241 1.92 -38.21 22.76
C ALA A 241 1.14 -39.51 22.47
N GLY A 242 1.82 -40.64 22.30
CA GLY A 242 1.19 -41.94 22.03
C GLY A 242 1.25 -42.31 20.54
N LEU A 243 0.12 -42.61 19.91
CA LEU A 243 0.10 -42.98 18.47
C LEU A 243 0.00 -41.78 17.54
N ILE A 244 -0.77 -40.78 17.95
CA ILE A 244 -1.07 -39.57 17.19
C ILE A 244 -0.96 -38.40 18.16
N ASP A 245 -0.18 -37.40 17.79
CA ASP A 245 -0.17 -36.10 18.45
C ASP A 245 -1.09 -35.12 17.73
N THR A 246 -1.63 -34.18 18.47
CA THR A 246 -2.65 -33.24 17.98
C THR A 246 -2.24 -31.81 18.26
N MET A 247 -2.21 -30.99 17.22
CA MET A 247 -2.14 -29.54 17.33
C MET A 247 -3.56 -28.98 17.22
N PRO A 248 -4.13 -28.41 18.29
CA PRO A 248 -5.45 -27.77 18.22
C PRO A 248 -5.39 -26.51 17.35
N ASP A 249 -6.54 -25.88 17.12
CA ASP A 249 -6.63 -24.57 16.46
C ASP A 249 -5.65 -23.58 17.10
N THR A 250 -4.61 -23.24 16.34
CA THR A 250 -3.51 -22.41 16.79
C THR A 250 -3.41 -21.19 15.90
N LEU A 251 -3.46 -20.01 16.52
CA LEU A 251 -3.27 -18.75 15.81
C LEU A 251 -1.84 -18.67 15.28
N MET A 252 -1.71 -18.36 14.01
CA MET A 252 -0.41 -18.13 13.37
C MET A 252 0.13 -16.76 13.79
N THR A 253 1.44 -16.68 13.94
CA THR A 253 2.14 -15.42 14.19
C THR A 253 2.19 -14.64 12.87
N PRO A 254 1.62 -13.43 12.78
CA PRO A 254 1.75 -12.60 11.59
C PRO A 254 3.21 -12.17 11.42
N ALA A 255 3.68 -12.10 10.17
CA ALA A 255 4.98 -11.51 9.89
C ALA A 255 4.99 -10.02 10.26
N LEU A 256 6.16 -9.50 10.65
CA LEU A 256 6.30 -8.09 10.96
C LEU A 256 6.17 -7.27 9.68
N GLU A 257 5.55 -6.10 9.76
CA GLU A 257 5.36 -5.20 8.61
C GLU A 257 6.70 -4.81 7.95
N ASP A 258 7.76 -4.73 8.74
CA ASP A 258 9.13 -4.46 8.27
C ASP A 258 9.68 -5.57 7.36
N ASP A 259 9.22 -6.82 7.53
CA ASP A 259 9.63 -7.97 6.72
C ASP A 259 8.82 -8.08 5.41
N LEU A 260 7.80 -7.23 5.23
CA LEU A 260 6.88 -7.23 4.08
C LEU A 260 7.20 -6.12 3.05
N ASN A 261 8.26 -5.34 3.25
CA ASN A 261 8.65 -4.20 2.39
C ASN A 261 9.70 -4.57 1.33
#